data_AF-A0A965QT05-F1
#
_entry.id   AF-A0A965QT05-F1
#
_cell.length_a   1.000
_cell.length_b   1.000
_cell.length_c   1.000
_cell.angle_alpha   90.00
_cell.angle_beta   90.00
_cell.angle_gamma   90.00
#
_symmetry.space_group_name_H-M   'P 1'
#
loop_
_entity.id
_entity.type
_entity.pdbx_description
1 polymer ?
#
loop_
_entity_poly.entity_id
_entity_poly.type
_entity_poly.pdbx_seq_one_letter_code
_entity_poly.pdbx_strand_id
1 'polypeptide(L)'
;MQPSQPAPPVDDAAAARAVIAVDASLRTAFMQISGKDHAAAARTIQAARDQAGDDPDLHARIDRWGLFNDYAKEFAKHAADALKAANAGRDYALGKTRIAVIESTPTMLIYKQAGTVHRVPRERIPHDVITAIVGTWFAADGRAANHIFLGIHHLAQPQPDVAATRREWQTATNGGESMAGMMPLLDDPIIKGAARGR
;
A
#
# COMPACT_ATOMS: atom_id res chain seq x y z
N MET A 1 43.72 29.32 27.53
CA MET A 1 42.75 29.68 26.49
C MET A 1 42.27 28.40 25.85
N GLN A 2 41.02 27.97 26.10
CA GLN A 2 40.43 26.83 25.39
C GLN A 2 39.86 27.34 24.06
N PRO A 3 40.16 26.70 22.91
CA PRO A 3 39.58 27.08 21.64
C PRO A 3 38.07 26.81 21.68
N SER A 4 37.28 27.85 21.43
CA SER A 4 35.83 27.75 21.29
C SER A 4 35.50 26.82 20.12
N GLN A 5 34.83 25.71 20.43
CA GLN A 5 34.27 24.81 19.43
C GLN A 5 33.22 25.61 18.62
N PRO A 6 33.31 25.68 17.28
CA PRO A 6 32.30 26.39 16.50
C PRO A 6 30.96 25.68 16.68
N ALA A 7 29.92 26.44 17.04
CA ALA A 7 28.56 25.94 17.06
C ALA A 7 28.20 25.42 15.66
N PRO A 8 27.55 24.25 15.53
CA PRO A 8 27.10 23.77 14.23
C PRO A 8 26.17 24.82 13.58
N PRO A 9 26.23 25.01 12.25
CA PRO A 9 25.38 25.96 11.57
C PRO A 9 23.91 25.60 11.83
N VAL A 10 23.10 26.63 12.11
CA VAL A 10 21.68 26.51 12.52
C VAL A 10 20.87 25.73 11.48
N ASP A 11 21.29 25.76 10.22
CA ASP A 11 20.65 25.09 9.08
C ASP A 11 20.71 23.55 9.17
N ASP A 12 21.83 22.99 9.64
CA ASP A 12 21.99 21.52 9.77
C ASP A 12 21.06 20.97 10.87
N ALA A 13 20.90 21.71 11.96
CA ALA A 13 20.04 21.32 13.07
C ALA A 13 18.55 21.44 12.74
N ALA A 14 18.17 22.38 11.87
CA ALA A 14 16.80 22.53 11.38
C ALA A 14 16.46 21.41 10.37
N ALA A 15 17.36 21.14 9.42
CA ALA A 15 17.20 20.06 8.45
C ALA A 15 17.08 18.69 9.16
N ALA A 16 17.93 18.40 10.15
CA ALA A 16 17.84 17.16 10.93
C ALA A 16 16.48 17.01 11.65
N ARG A 17 15.93 18.11 12.20
CA ARG A 17 14.60 18.09 12.84
C ARG A 17 13.49 17.84 11.83
N ALA A 18 13.56 18.43 10.64
CA ALA A 18 12.61 18.20 9.56
C ALA A 18 12.58 16.72 9.16
N VAL A 19 13.74 16.10 8.96
CA VAL A 19 13.85 14.66 8.63
C VAL A 19 13.16 13.78 9.69
N ILE A 20 13.40 14.05 10.98
CA ILE A 20 12.81 13.29 12.08
C ILE A 20 11.28 13.47 12.11
N ALA A 21 10.80 14.71 11.96
CA ALA A 21 9.37 15.01 11.97
C ALA A 21 8.65 14.34 10.77
N VAL A 22 9.23 14.43 9.57
CA VAL A 22 8.72 13.77 8.37
C VAL A 22 8.68 12.25 8.55
N ASP A 23 9.73 11.61 9.08
CA ASP A 23 9.73 10.15 9.30
C ASP A 23 8.62 9.70 10.27
N ALA A 24 8.40 10.44 11.35
CA ALA A 24 7.34 10.16 12.30
C ALA A 24 5.94 10.29 11.66
N SER A 25 5.74 11.33 10.85
CA SER A 25 4.50 11.57 10.11
C SER A 25 4.25 10.45 9.09
N LEU A 26 5.26 10.09 8.28
CA LEU A 26 5.13 9.03 7.27
C LEU A 26 4.89 7.64 7.88
N ARG A 27 5.47 7.36 9.05
CA ARG A 27 5.17 6.11 9.79
C ARG A 27 3.72 6.06 10.25
N THR A 28 3.18 7.20 10.69
CA THR A 28 1.77 7.32 11.06
C THR A 28 0.86 7.16 9.85
N ALA A 29 1.22 7.78 8.71
CA ALA A 29 0.52 7.61 7.45
C ALA A 29 0.52 6.15 7.00
N PHE A 30 1.64 5.42 7.13
CA PHE A 30 1.69 3.99 6.83
C PHE A 30 0.66 3.17 7.62
N MET A 31 0.59 3.38 8.94
CA MET A 31 -0.39 2.68 9.79
C MET A 31 -1.83 3.02 9.36
N GLN A 32 -2.10 4.27 8.99
CA GLN A 32 -3.42 4.70 8.51
C GLN A 32 -3.77 4.09 7.15
N ILE A 33 -2.83 4.05 6.19
CA ILE A 33 -3.01 3.39 4.89
C ILE A 33 -3.29 1.90 5.08
N SER A 34 -2.49 1.21 5.89
CA SER A 34 -2.69 -0.21 6.19
C SER A 34 -3.98 -0.49 6.97
N GLY A 35 -4.43 0.48 7.76
CA GLY A 35 -5.72 0.50 8.43
C GLY A 35 -6.90 0.94 7.54
N LYS A 36 -6.66 1.24 6.26
CA LYS A 36 -7.64 1.73 5.27
C LYS A 36 -8.26 3.10 5.59
N ASP A 37 -7.64 3.89 6.49
CA ASP A 37 -8.01 5.27 6.79
C ASP A 37 -7.25 6.24 5.87
N HIS A 38 -7.61 6.23 4.59
CA HIS A 38 -6.95 7.03 3.55
C HIS A 38 -7.12 8.54 3.76
N ALA A 39 -8.19 8.96 4.44
CA ALA A 39 -8.45 10.37 4.72
C ALA A 39 -7.54 10.88 5.86
N ALA A 40 -7.35 10.10 6.92
CA ALA A 40 -6.36 10.43 7.94
C ALA A 40 -4.94 10.37 7.37
N ALA A 41 -4.61 9.36 6.56
CA ALA A 41 -3.32 9.26 5.89
C ALA A 41 -2.99 10.51 5.06
N ALA A 42 -3.95 10.98 4.23
CA ALA A 42 -3.77 12.18 3.42
C ALA A 42 -3.46 13.42 4.28
N ARG A 43 -4.17 13.61 5.40
CA ARG A 43 -3.91 14.72 6.34
C ARG A 43 -2.52 14.62 6.97
N THR A 44 -2.10 13.42 7.36
CA THR A 44 -0.77 13.17 7.94
C THR A 44 0.35 13.40 6.92
N ILE A 45 0.16 13.01 5.66
CA ILE A 45 1.10 13.25 4.56
C ILE A 45 1.22 14.76 4.29
N GLN A 46 0.09 15.49 4.31
CA GLN A 46 0.13 16.96 4.18
C GLN A 46 0.91 17.60 5.33
N ALA A 47 0.70 17.16 6.57
CA ALA A 47 1.47 17.66 7.71
C ALA A 47 2.98 17.37 7.58
N ALA A 48 3.37 16.22 7.00
CA ALA A 48 4.76 15.94 6.67
C ALA A 48 5.32 16.95 5.65
N ARG A 49 4.52 17.32 4.63
CA ARG A 49 4.90 18.34 3.63
C ARG A 49 5.17 19.69 4.27
N ASP A 50 4.31 20.10 5.21
CA ASP A 50 4.45 21.37 5.93
C ASP A 50 5.70 21.39 6.84
N GLN A 51 6.21 20.21 7.22
CA GLN A 51 7.41 20.04 8.06
C GLN A 51 8.71 19.89 7.26
N ALA A 52 8.65 19.64 5.95
CA ALA A 52 9.81 19.29 5.14
C ALA A 52 10.76 20.47 4.83
N GLY A 53 10.34 21.71 5.11
CA GLY A 53 11.09 22.90 4.71
C GLY A 53 11.27 22.97 3.20
N ASP A 54 12.45 23.40 2.73
CA ASP A 54 12.79 23.54 1.30
C ASP A 54 13.59 22.33 0.76
N ASP A 55 13.64 21.21 1.48
CA ASP A 55 14.41 20.03 1.07
C ASP A 55 13.71 19.27 -0.08
N PRO A 56 14.27 19.28 -1.31
CA PRO A 56 13.62 18.66 -2.47
C PRO A 56 13.55 17.13 -2.36
N ASP A 57 14.49 16.48 -1.66
CA ASP A 57 14.51 15.03 -1.49
C ASP A 57 13.41 14.58 -0.51
N LEU A 58 13.17 15.37 0.55
CA LEU A 58 12.03 15.15 1.45
C LEU A 58 10.70 15.33 0.72
N HIS A 59 10.54 16.40 -0.07
CA HIS A 59 9.32 16.60 -0.86
C HIS A 59 9.07 15.45 -1.84
N ALA A 60 10.10 15.01 -2.58
CA ALA A 60 9.98 13.87 -3.48
C ALA A 60 9.62 12.57 -2.74
N ARG A 61 10.16 12.35 -1.53
CA ARG A 61 9.76 11.22 -0.68
C ARG A 61 8.28 11.33 -0.30
N ILE A 62 7.83 12.49 0.18
CA ILE A 62 6.45 12.73 0.61
C ILE A 62 5.46 12.58 -0.55
N ASP A 63 5.81 13.05 -1.74
CA ASP A 63 4.97 12.91 -2.94
C ASP A 63 4.75 11.43 -3.30
N ARG A 64 5.78 10.57 -3.17
CA ARG A 64 5.62 9.11 -3.34
C ARG A 64 4.65 8.50 -2.32
N TRP A 65 4.65 8.99 -1.09
CA TRP A 65 3.70 8.56 -0.06
C TRP A 65 2.28 9.05 -0.35
N GLY A 66 2.12 10.23 -0.94
CA GLY A 66 0.84 10.72 -1.47
C GLY A 66 0.27 9.76 -2.52
N LEU A 67 1.06 9.44 -3.54
CA LEU A 67 0.69 8.49 -4.59
C LEU A 67 0.37 7.10 -4.03
N PHE A 68 1.12 6.62 -3.03
CA PHE A 68 0.82 5.36 -2.37
C PHE A 68 -0.57 5.36 -1.74
N ASN A 69 -0.93 6.41 -1.00
CA ASN A 69 -2.26 6.52 -0.41
C ASN A 69 -3.37 6.58 -1.46
N ASP A 70 -3.16 7.34 -2.54
CA ASP A 70 -4.14 7.49 -3.61
C ASP A 70 -4.40 6.17 -4.33
N TYR A 71 -3.35 5.46 -4.72
CA TYR A 71 -3.51 4.14 -5.33
C TYR A 71 -4.12 3.11 -4.36
N ALA A 72 -3.85 3.21 -3.06
CA ALA A 72 -4.47 2.31 -2.07
C ALA A 72 -5.98 2.55 -1.97
N LYS A 73 -6.39 3.82 -2.00
CA LYS A 73 -7.80 4.23 -2.05
C LYS A 73 -8.47 3.79 -3.35
N GLU A 74 -7.78 3.86 -4.48
CA GLU A 74 -8.30 3.37 -5.77
C GLU A 74 -8.44 1.85 -5.81
N PHE A 75 -7.45 1.12 -5.30
CA PHE A 75 -7.56 -0.34 -5.14
C PHE A 75 -8.79 -0.71 -4.30
N ALA A 76 -9.09 0.03 -3.22
CA ALA A 76 -10.29 -0.25 -2.42
C ALA A 76 -11.60 -0.14 -3.22
N LYS A 77 -11.67 0.76 -4.21
CA LYS A 77 -12.82 0.85 -5.14
C LYS A 77 -12.86 -0.36 -6.07
N HIS A 78 -11.74 -0.71 -6.69
CA HIS A 78 -11.65 -1.90 -7.55
C HIS A 78 -11.97 -3.19 -6.80
N ALA A 79 -11.50 -3.32 -5.57
CA ALA A 79 -11.84 -4.43 -4.67
C ALA A 79 -13.34 -4.51 -4.40
N ALA A 80 -14.00 -3.36 -4.21
CA ALA A 80 -15.44 -3.33 -4.01
C ALA A 80 -16.21 -3.82 -5.25
N ASP A 81 -15.81 -3.37 -6.42
CA ASP A 81 -16.41 -3.76 -7.71
C ASP A 81 -16.17 -5.24 -8.03
N ALA A 82 -14.94 -5.73 -7.83
CA ALA A 82 -14.59 -7.13 -8.04
C ALA A 82 -15.40 -8.06 -7.13
N LEU A 83 -15.56 -7.71 -5.85
CA LEU A 83 -16.37 -8.47 -4.90
C LEU A 83 -17.87 -8.45 -5.28
N LYS A 84 -18.39 -7.31 -5.77
CA LYS A 84 -19.76 -7.25 -6.28
C LYS A 84 -19.95 -8.18 -7.49
N ALA A 85 -18.98 -8.20 -8.41
CA ALA A 85 -18.99 -9.09 -9.57
C ALA A 85 -18.84 -10.58 -9.19
N ALA A 86 -18.21 -10.87 -8.04
CA ALA A 86 -17.98 -12.24 -7.58
C ALA A 86 -19.24 -13.02 -7.19
N ASN A 87 -20.37 -12.33 -6.97
CA ASN A 87 -21.68 -12.92 -6.68
C ASN A 87 -22.23 -13.84 -7.78
N ALA A 88 -21.62 -13.86 -8.96
CA ALA A 88 -22.00 -14.76 -10.04
C ALA A 88 -21.57 -16.24 -9.82
N GLY A 89 -21.15 -16.62 -8.60
CA GLY A 89 -20.83 -18.02 -8.25
C GLY A 89 -19.53 -18.55 -8.87
N ARG A 90 -18.48 -17.71 -8.93
CA ARG A 90 -17.20 -18.07 -9.55
C ARG A 90 -16.24 -18.76 -8.57
N ASP A 91 -15.40 -19.63 -9.13
CA ASP A 91 -14.24 -20.22 -8.44
C ASP A 91 -12.98 -19.38 -8.68
N TYR A 92 -12.22 -19.14 -7.62
CA TYR A 92 -10.98 -18.37 -7.64
C TYR A 92 -9.82 -19.25 -7.18
N ALA A 93 -8.67 -19.16 -7.86
CA ALA A 93 -7.47 -19.85 -7.45
C ALA A 93 -6.81 -19.15 -6.26
N LEU A 94 -6.47 -19.91 -5.22
CA LEU A 94 -5.81 -19.44 -4.00
C LEU A 94 -4.62 -20.37 -3.69
N GLY A 95 -3.46 -20.05 -4.27
CA GLY A 95 -2.28 -20.91 -4.22
C GLY A 95 -2.56 -22.28 -4.86
N LYS A 96 -2.42 -23.35 -4.07
CA LYS A 96 -2.75 -24.73 -4.48
C LYS A 96 -4.22 -25.10 -4.25
N THR A 97 -5.01 -24.19 -3.67
CA THR A 97 -6.42 -24.41 -3.35
C THR A 97 -7.31 -23.54 -4.22
N ARG A 98 -8.62 -23.73 -4.12
CA ARG A 98 -9.63 -22.87 -4.75
C ARG A 98 -10.62 -22.43 -3.70
N ILE A 99 -11.18 -21.24 -3.89
CA ILE A 99 -12.33 -20.75 -3.16
C ILE A 99 -13.52 -20.60 -4.11
N ALA A 100 -14.71 -20.96 -3.65
CA ALA A 100 -15.95 -20.70 -4.35
C ALA A 100 -16.71 -19.60 -3.60
N VAL A 101 -16.97 -18.46 -4.25
CA VAL A 101 -17.75 -17.39 -3.63
C VAL A 101 -19.22 -17.78 -3.66
N ILE A 102 -19.84 -17.86 -2.48
CA ILE A 102 -21.26 -18.17 -2.32
C ILE A 102 -22.07 -16.88 -2.37
N GLU A 103 -21.62 -15.87 -1.63
CA GLU A 103 -22.29 -14.58 -1.51
C GLU A 103 -21.29 -13.49 -1.12
N SER A 104 -21.46 -12.28 -1.64
CA SER A 104 -20.71 -11.08 -1.33
C SER A 104 -21.68 -9.91 -1.23
N THR A 105 -21.87 -9.43 -0.01
CA THR A 105 -22.70 -8.26 0.27
C THR A 105 -21.80 -7.07 0.61
N PRO A 106 -22.37 -5.86 0.78
CA PRO A 106 -21.59 -4.73 1.27
C PRO A 106 -20.95 -4.95 2.65
N THR A 107 -21.47 -5.87 3.46
CA THR A 107 -21.03 -6.09 4.85
C THR A 107 -20.28 -7.40 5.07
N MET A 108 -20.47 -8.42 4.23
CA MET A 108 -19.84 -9.73 4.40
C MET A 108 -19.44 -10.39 3.08
N LEU A 109 -18.48 -11.30 3.17
CA LEU A 109 -18.16 -12.28 2.14
C LEU A 109 -18.38 -13.68 2.72
N ILE A 110 -19.12 -14.51 1.99
CA ILE A 110 -19.34 -15.92 2.26
C ILE A 110 -18.69 -16.72 1.15
N TYR A 111 -17.74 -17.58 1.48
CA TYR A 111 -17.03 -18.39 0.51
C TYR A 111 -16.75 -19.79 1.07
N LYS A 112 -16.58 -20.77 0.19
CA LYS A 112 -16.18 -22.14 0.52
C LYS A 112 -14.72 -22.35 0.17
N GLN A 113 -13.94 -22.89 1.10
CA GLN A 113 -12.54 -23.27 0.89
C GLN A 113 -12.32 -24.69 1.45
N ALA A 114 -11.80 -25.59 0.63
CA ALA A 114 -11.50 -26.97 1.02
C ALA A 114 -12.66 -27.70 1.75
N GLY A 115 -13.91 -27.46 1.33
CA GLY A 115 -15.09 -28.07 1.94
C GLY A 115 -15.77 -27.21 3.03
N THR A 116 -15.05 -26.26 3.64
CA THR A 116 -15.53 -25.44 4.75
C THR A 116 -16.12 -24.12 4.27
N VAL A 117 -17.26 -23.71 4.83
CA VAL A 117 -17.87 -22.40 4.56
C VAL A 117 -17.36 -21.39 5.58
N HIS A 118 -16.80 -20.29 5.06
CA HIS A 118 -16.34 -19.15 5.83
C HIS A 118 -17.31 -17.99 5.64
N ARG A 119 -17.63 -17.30 6.74
CA ARG A 119 -18.39 -16.05 6.75
C ARG A 119 -17.52 -14.98 7.38
N VAL A 120 -17.07 -14.03 6.57
CA VAL A 120 -16.13 -13.00 7.02
C VAL A 120 -16.74 -11.61 6.80
N PRO A 121 -16.67 -10.72 7.80
CA PRO A 121 -16.97 -9.31 7.60
C PRO A 121 -16.10 -8.70 6.50
N ARG A 122 -16.63 -7.71 5.78
CA ARG A 122 -15.99 -7.06 4.63
C ARG A 122 -14.59 -6.53 4.95
N GLU A 123 -14.42 -5.98 6.13
CA GLU A 123 -13.18 -5.40 6.63
C GLU A 123 -12.15 -6.45 7.07
N ARG A 124 -12.58 -7.69 7.31
CA ARG A 124 -11.77 -8.82 7.77
C ARG A 124 -11.55 -9.90 6.70
N ILE A 125 -11.85 -9.61 5.44
CA ILE A 125 -11.54 -10.52 4.33
C ILE A 125 -10.03 -10.78 4.31
N PRO A 126 -9.57 -12.05 4.33
CA PRO A 126 -8.15 -12.37 4.24
C PRO A 126 -7.48 -11.79 3.00
N HIS A 127 -6.24 -11.32 3.15
CA HIS A 127 -5.44 -10.67 2.10
C HIS A 127 -5.34 -11.50 0.82
N ASP A 128 -5.06 -12.78 0.97
CA ASP A 128 -4.91 -13.76 -0.09
C ASP A 128 -6.25 -14.04 -0.80
N VAL A 129 -7.36 -14.09 -0.07
CA VAL A 129 -8.71 -14.20 -0.65
C VAL A 129 -9.06 -12.98 -1.51
N ILE A 130 -8.82 -11.76 -1.01
CA ILE A 130 -9.11 -10.55 -1.79
C ILE A 130 -8.17 -10.44 -3.00
N THR A 131 -6.89 -10.80 -2.86
CA THR A 131 -5.92 -10.86 -3.97
C THR A 131 -6.41 -11.81 -5.06
N ALA A 132 -6.90 -13.01 -4.70
CA ALA A 132 -7.41 -13.98 -5.67
C ALA A 132 -8.63 -13.45 -6.45
N ILE A 133 -9.58 -12.81 -5.75
CA ILE A 133 -10.80 -12.27 -6.37
C ILE A 133 -10.46 -11.10 -7.28
N VAL A 134 -9.72 -10.11 -6.78
CA VAL A 134 -9.38 -8.91 -7.54
C VAL A 134 -8.42 -9.24 -8.68
N GLY A 135 -7.44 -10.10 -8.47
CA GLY A 135 -6.53 -10.55 -9.52
C GLY A 135 -7.25 -11.25 -10.66
N THR A 136 -8.22 -12.13 -10.36
CA THR A 136 -9.05 -12.77 -11.39
C THR A 136 -9.93 -11.76 -12.14
N TRP A 137 -10.48 -10.78 -11.41
CA TRP A 137 -11.29 -9.71 -12.02
C TRP A 137 -10.45 -8.82 -12.97
N PHE A 138 -9.26 -8.41 -12.53
CA PHE A 138 -8.32 -7.66 -13.35
C PHE A 138 -7.79 -8.44 -14.56
N ALA A 139 -7.56 -9.74 -14.41
CA ALA A 139 -7.10 -10.60 -15.50
C ALA A 139 -8.12 -10.70 -16.65
N ALA A 140 -9.42 -10.54 -16.37
CA ALA A 140 -10.45 -10.55 -17.40
C ALA A 140 -10.36 -9.35 -18.37
N ASP A 141 -9.78 -8.24 -17.91
CA ASP A 141 -9.57 -7.00 -18.66
C ASP A 141 -8.14 -6.90 -19.21
N GLY A 142 -7.16 -7.55 -18.57
CA GLY A 142 -5.82 -7.76 -19.11
C GLY A 142 -4.93 -6.51 -19.19
N ARG A 143 -5.35 -5.38 -18.61
CA ARG A 143 -4.57 -4.13 -18.61
C ARG A 143 -3.36 -4.20 -17.68
N ALA A 144 -2.20 -3.76 -18.16
CA ALA A 144 -0.95 -3.70 -17.39
C ALA A 144 -1.08 -2.82 -16.12
N ALA A 145 -1.81 -1.70 -16.21
CA ALA A 145 -2.12 -0.83 -15.07
C ALA A 145 -2.72 -1.55 -13.86
N ASN A 146 -3.44 -2.66 -14.06
CA ASN A 146 -4.04 -3.41 -12.96
C ASN A 146 -2.99 -3.97 -11.98
N HIS A 147 -1.80 -4.29 -12.47
CA HIS A 147 -0.69 -4.76 -11.65
C HIS A 147 -0.13 -3.66 -10.72
N ILE A 148 -0.32 -2.38 -11.04
CA ILE A 148 0.03 -1.28 -10.12
C ILE A 148 -0.76 -1.43 -8.83
N PHE A 149 -2.07 -1.62 -8.94
CA PHE A 149 -2.99 -1.74 -7.82
C PHE A 149 -2.80 -3.04 -7.03
N LEU A 150 -2.49 -4.16 -7.70
CA LEU A 150 -2.13 -5.41 -7.01
C LEU A 150 -0.85 -5.23 -6.17
N GLY A 151 0.17 -4.56 -6.72
CA GLY A 151 1.38 -4.25 -5.96
C GLY A 151 1.09 -3.38 -4.74
N ILE A 152 0.26 -2.34 -4.91
CA ILE A 152 -0.15 -1.46 -3.79
C ILE A 152 -0.88 -2.23 -2.69
N HIS A 153 -1.73 -3.19 -3.07
CA HIS A 153 -2.42 -4.05 -2.12
C HIS A 153 -1.46 -4.91 -1.27
N HIS A 154 -0.41 -5.45 -1.89
CA HIS A 154 0.67 -6.15 -1.18
C HIS A 154 1.49 -5.23 -0.27
N LEU A 155 1.71 -3.98 -0.69
CA LEU A 155 2.49 -2.99 0.05
C LEU A 155 1.73 -2.42 1.25
N ALA A 156 0.40 -2.27 1.14
CA ALA A 156 -0.48 -1.72 2.17
C ALA A 156 -0.86 -2.71 3.28
N GLN A 157 -0.18 -3.85 3.38
CA GLN A 157 -0.37 -4.76 4.50
C GLN A 157 0.37 -4.25 5.74
N PRO A 158 -0.13 -4.52 6.97
CA PRO A 158 0.63 -4.26 8.19
C PRO A 158 2.04 -4.87 8.17
N GLN A 159 2.17 -6.02 7.49
CA GLN A 159 3.44 -6.64 7.12
C GLN A 159 3.54 -6.68 5.59
N PRO A 160 4.15 -5.67 4.95
CA PRO A 160 4.21 -5.57 3.48
C PRO A 160 4.93 -6.74 2.83
N ASP A 161 4.37 -7.28 1.74
CA ASP A 161 5.09 -8.18 0.85
C ASP A 161 5.80 -7.37 -0.24
N VAL A 162 6.99 -6.88 0.09
CA VAL A 162 7.82 -6.08 -0.81
C VAL A 162 8.22 -6.87 -2.07
N ALA A 163 8.42 -8.19 -1.94
CA ALA A 163 8.78 -9.03 -3.08
C ALA A 163 7.61 -9.19 -4.05
N ALA A 164 6.39 -9.43 -3.55
CA ALA A 164 5.19 -9.45 -4.38
C ALA A 164 4.94 -8.09 -5.01
N THR A 165 5.02 -7.00 -4.23
CA THR A 165 4.87 -5.64 -4.75
C THR A 165 5.81 -5.38 -5.93
N ARG A 166 7.10 -5.73 -5.78
CA ARG A 166 8.10 -5.57 -6.83
C ARG A 166 7.76 -6.38 -8.09
N ARG A 167 7.30 -7.62 -7.94
CA ARG A 167 6.90 -8.46 -9.08
C ARG A 167 5.73 -7.83 -9.85
N GLU A 168 4.70 -7.38 -9.14
CA GLU A 168 3.53 -6.76 -9.77
C GLU A 168 3.93 -5.47 -10.52
N TRP A 169 4.70 -4.58 -9.89
CA TRP A 169 5.14 -3.35 -10.55
C TRP A 169 6.10 -3.59 -11.71
N GLN A 170 6.91 -4.65 -11.66
CA GLN A 170 7.72 -5.06 -12.81
C GLN A 170 6.84 -5.57 -13.96
N THR A 171 5.78 -6.32 -13.68
CA THR A 171 4.81 -6.75 -14.69
C THR A 171 4.11 -5.56 -15.33
N ALA A 172 3.67 -4.58 -14.53
CA ALA A 172 3.11 -3.32 -15.05
C ALA A 172 4.12 -2.60 -15.97
N THR A 173 5.38 -2.51 -15.54
CA THR A 173 6.46 -1.85 -16.30
C THR A 173 6.73 -2.56 -17.63
N ASN A 174 6.80 -3.89 -17.61
CA ASN A 174 6.97 -4.69 -18.83
C ASN A 174 5.78 -4.57 -19.79
N GLY A 175 4.59 -4.25 -19.26
CA GLY A 175 3.38 -3.99 -20.02
C GLY A 175 3.23 -2.55 -20.54
N GLY A 176 4.23 -1.68 -20.32
CA GLY A 176 4.26 -0.30 -20.83
C GLY A 176 3.88 0.79 -19.83
N GLU A 177 3.54 0.43 -18.59
CA GLU A 177 3.29 1.41 -17.52
C GLU A 177 4.61 1.95 -16.94
N SER A 178 4.59 3.12 -16.33
CA SER A 178 5.76 3.66 -15.63
C SER A 178 5.61 3.57 -14.12
N MET A 179 6.44 2.75 -13.48
CA MET A 179 6.55 2.66 -12.01
C MET A 179 7.86 3.25 -11.46
N ALA A 180 8.66 3.91 -12.30
CA ALA A 180 9.96 4.45 -11.93
C ALA A 180 9.88 5.41 -10.73
N GLY A 181 8.83 6.24 -10.67
CA GLY A 181 8.60 7.16 -9.56
C GLY A 181 8.22 6.47 -8.25
N MET A 182 7.61 5.28 -8.30
CA MET A 182 7.14 4.55 -7.12
C MET A 182 8.13 3.49 -6.63
N MET A 183 8.96 2.92 -7.50
CA MET A 183 9.94 1.89 -7.13
C MET A 183 10.83 2.25 -5.93
N PRO A 184 11.31 3.51 -5.76
CA PRO A 184 12.08 3.90 -4.57
C PRO A 184 11.33 3.74 -3.25
N LEU A 185 9.99 3.73 -3.25
CA LEU A 185 9.19 3.52 -2.04
C LEU A 185 9.43 2.13 -1.43
N LEU A 186 9.74 1.13 -2.24
CA LEU A 186 10.08 -0.22 -1.76
C LEU A 186 11.36 -0.26 -0.92
N ASP A 187 12.20 0.77 -1.09
CA ASP A 187 13.45 0.93 -0.39
C ASP A 187 13.38 1.91 0.78
N ASP A 188 12.21 2.53 1.02
CA ASP A 188 11.95 3.44 2.13
C ASP A 188 12.18 2.74 3.48
N PRO A 189 12.89 3.37 4.44
CA PRO A 189 13.16 2.79 5.75
C PRO A 189 11.90 2.31 6.50
N ILE A 190 10.76 2.99 6.34
CA ILE A 190 9.51 2.63 7.00
C ILE A 190 8.96 1.32 6.42
N ILE A 191 8.93 1.19 5.09
CA ILE A 191 8.49 -0.03 4.41
C ILE A 191 9.42 -1.20 4.74
N LYS A 192 10.74 -1.00 4.67
CA LYS A 192 11.73 -2.01 5.04
C LYS A 192 11.62 -2.43 6.50
N GLY A 193 11.39 -1.46 7.40
CA GLY A 193 11.17 -1.71 8.82
C GLY A 193 9.94 -2.59 9.06
N ALA A 194 8.81 -2.23 8.45
CA ALA A 194 7.56 -2.98 8.56
C ALA A 194 7.66 -4.41 8.01
N ALA A 195 8.36 -4.60 6.88
CA ALA A 195 8.54 -5.92 6.28
C ALA A 195 9.45 -6.87 7.10
N ARG A 196 10.33 -6.33 7.96
CA ARG A 196 11.30 -7.11 8.76
C ARG A 196 10.79 -7.53 10.13
N GLY A 197 9.72 -6.93 10.64
CA GLY A 197 9.21 -7.14 12.01
C GLY A 197 8.61 -8.54 12.24
N ARG A 198 9.47 -9.57 12.32
CA ARG A 198 9.21 -10.91 12.86
C ARG A 198 9.95 -11.09 14.18
#